data_AF-A0A7W0SQZ8-F1
#
_entry.id   AF-A0A7W0SQZ8-F1
#
_cell.length_a   1.000
_cell.length_b   1.000
_cell.length_c   1.000
_cell.angle_alpha   90.00
_cell.angle_beta   90.00
_cell.angle_gamma   90.00
#
_symmetry.space_group_name_H-M   'P 1'
#
loop_
_entity.id
_entity.type
_entity.pdbx_description
1 polymer ?
#
loop_
_entity_poly.entity_id
_entity_poly.type
_entity_poly.pdbx_seq_one_letter_code
_entity_poly.pdbx_strand_id
1 'polypeptide(L)'
;MKRVSLVQVGFGTVGGALIEQVVENRPLWRERFGIDVTIAAVAGRAGATIAGDARGIIDAELRQLVDRRRSGTGDPAHGSVAEALPGILQAGPTIVLDAAAGEGTVDIDVQALRLGAGVVLSNKAPLALPMSDPRSSALWAETSSTGRLKFEATCGAGLPVISTLQSLLDTGDRVREISGTLSGTFGAIFSAVGSGVHFSQAVKDAKAQGYTEPDPRDDLSGLDVARKGLILSRTMGNSIDLNDIEVHSLVPDHLADVSIDEFLNRLSEQDPDIARQADESAAAGLSLKYVM
;
A
#
# COMPACT_ATOMS: atom_id res chain seq x y z
N MET A 1 -22.42 19.89 -12.88
CA MET A 1 -21.72 18.95 -11.99
C MET A 1 -20.72 18.17 -12.83
N LYS A 2 -19.43 18.16 -12.47
CA LYS A 2 -18.39 17.46 -13.24
C LYS A 2 -18.40 15.98 -12.83
N ARG A 3 -18.50 15.07 -13.78
CA ARG A 3 -18.43 13.63 -13.48
C ARG A 3 -16.99 13.12 -13.57
N VAL A 4 -16.61 12.24 -12.65
CA VAL A 4 -15.33 11.53 -12.65
C VAL A 4 -15.62 10.03 -12.44
N SER A 5 -15.09 9.21 -13.33
CA SER A 5 -15.18 7.75 -13.26
C SER A 5 -13.99 7.16 -12.52
N LEU A 6 -14.24 6.26 -11.58
CA LEU A 6 -13.23 5.48 -10.91
C LEU A 6 -13.14 4.09 -11.53
N VAL A 7 -11.91 3.62 -11.73
CA VAL A 7 -11.59 2.25 -12.12
C VAL A 7 -10.74 1.67 -11.01
N GLN A 8 -11.29 0.77 -10.22
CA GLN A 8 -10.57 0.19 -9.11
C GLN A 8 -9.90 -1.12 -9.53
N VAL A 9 -8.60 -1.24 -9.27
CA VAL A 9 -7.84 -2.47 -9.41
C VAL A 9 -7.40 -2.91 -8.02
N GLY A 10 -7.70 -4.15 -7.66
CA GLY A 10 -7.54 -4.64 -6.30
C GLY A 10 -8.83 -4.54 -5.49
N PHE A 11 -9.31 -5.70 -5.08
CA PHE A 11 -10.56 -5.87 -4.34
C PHE A 11 -10.36 -6.67 -3.05
N GLY A 12 -9.27 -6.34 -2.34
CA GLY A 12 -9.00 -6.82 -0.98
C GLY A 12 -9.67 -5.96 0.10
N THR A 13 -9.15 -6.02 1.33
CA THR A 13 -9.65 -5.23 2.47
C THR A 13 -9.66 -3.73 2.19
N VAL A 14 -8.54 -3.19 1.68
CA VAL A 14 -8.41 -1.76 1.34
C VAL A 14 -9.39 -1.37 0.22
N GLY A 15 -9.41 -2.16 -0.86
CA GLY A 15 -10.30 -1.90 -2.00
C GLY A 15 -11.79 -1.95 -1.63
N GLY A 16 -12.20 -2.89 -0.77
CA GLY A 16 -13.59 -2.95 -0.29
C GLY A 16 -13.98 -1.75 0.55
N ALA A 17 -13.11 -1.36 1.51
CA ALA A 17 -13.33 -0.17 2.33
C ALA A 17 -13.38 1.12 1.50
N LEU A 18 -12.55 1.22 0.45
CA LEU A 18 -12.56 2.35 -0.46
C LEU A 18 -13.89 2.49 -1.22
N ILE A 19 -14.46 1.37 -1.68
CA ILE A 19 -15.78 1.36 -2.34
C ILE A 19 -16.86 1.88 -1.40
N GLU A 20 -16.87 1.42 -0.14
CA GLU A 20 -17.83 1.89 0.86
C GLU A 20 -17.67 3.39 1.10
N GLN A 21 -16.45 3.86 1.32
CA GLN A 21 -16.17 5.28 1.52
C GLN A 21 -16.61 6.12 0.32
N VAL A 22 -16.39 5.66 -0.92
CA VAL A 22 -16.87 6.35 -2.13
C VAL A 22 -18.39 6.43 -2.13
N VAL A 23 -19.09 5.32 -1.89
CA VAL A 23 -20.56 5.29 -1.89
C VAL A 23 -21.13 6.23 -0.81
N GLU A 24 -20.55 6.22 0.39
CA GLU A 24 -20.98 7.06 1.51
C GLU A 24 -20.72 8.56 1.29
N ASN A 25 -19.59 8.92 0.68
CA ASN A 25 -19.16 10.32 0.54
C ASN A 25 -19.63 11.00 -0.74
N ARG A 26 -20.23 10.29 -1.71
CA ARG A 26 -20.77 10.88 -2.94
C ARG A 26 -21.69 12.09 -2.71
N PRO A 27 -22.69 12.06 -1.80
CA PRO A 27 -23.55 13.23 -1.56
C PRO A 27 -22.73 14.46 -1.14
N LEU A 28 -21.79 14.26 -0.20
CA LEU A 28 -20.89 15.30 0.27
C LEU A 28 -20.06 15.89 -0.87
N TRP A 29 -19.49 15.06 -1.75
CA TRP A 29 -18.68 15.54 -2.87
C TRP A 29 -19.48 16.28 -3.93
N ARG A 30 -20.73 15.86 -4.18
CA ARG A 30 -21.64 16.58 -5.08
C ARG A 30 -21.99 17.96 -4.53
N GLU A 31 -22.34 18.05 -3.26
CA GLU A 31 -22.73 19.30 -2.60
C GLU A 31 -21.53 20.24 -2.45
N ARG A 32 -20.41 19.76 -1.90
CA ARG A 32 -19.27 20.59 -1.53
C ARG A 32 -18.35 20.93 -2.70
N PHE A 33 -18.15 20.00 -3.62
CA PHE A 33 -17.16 20.15 -4.71
C PHE A 33 -17.80 20.20 -6.10
N GLY A 34 -19.11 19.94 -6.23
CA GLY A 34 -19.76 19.87 -7.54
C GLY A 34 -19.26 18.70 -8.40
N ILE A 35 -18.75 17.64 -7.76
CA ILE A 35 -18.18 16.44 -8.40
C ILE A 35 -19.11 15.25 -8.19
N ASP A 36 -19.46 14.58 -9.28
CA ASP A 36 -20.17 13.30 -9.28
C ASP A 36 -19.17 12.17 -9.51
N VAL A 37 -18.87 11.41 -8.47
CA VAL A 37 -17.92 10.28 -8.54
C VAL A 37 -18.69 9.00 -8.81
N THR A 38 -18.39 8.32 -9.91
CA THR A 38 -18.95 7.00 -10.25
C THR A 38 -17.86 5.94 -10.21
N ILE A 39 -18.23 4.66 -10.04
CA ILE A 39 -17.29 3.55 -10.19
C ILE A 39 -17.65 2.83 -11.49
N ALA A 40 -16.79 2.94 -12.50
CA ALA A 40 -17.01 2.36 -13.82
C ALA A 40 -16.53 0.90 -13.90
N ALA A 41 -15.52 0.53 -13.11
CA ALA A 41 -15.07 -0.85 -13.03
C ALA A 41 -14.44 -1.18 -11.66
N VAL A 42 -14.56 -2.44 -11.25
CA VAL A 42 -13.87 -3.02 -10.09
C VAL A 42 -13.21 -4.32 -10.53
N ALA A 43 -11.89 -4.43 -10.40
CA ALA A 43 -11.12 -5.60 -10.77
C ALA A 43 -10.53 -6.32 -9.56
N GLY A 44 -10.60 -7.64 -9.62
CA GLY A 44 -9.93 -8.57 -8.74
C GLY A 44 -8.89 -9.41 -9.49
N ARG A 45 -8.43 -10.48 -8.85
CA ARG A 45 -7.57 -11.51 -9.44
C ARG A 45 -8.28 -12.34 -10.52
N ALA A 46 -9.59 -12.56 -10.38
CA ALA A 46 -10.36 -13.45 -11.27
C ALA A 46 -11.01 -12.73 -12.48
N GLY A 47 -10.87 -11.41 -12.58
CA GLY A 47 -11.50 -10.61 -13.63
C GLY A 47 -12.02 -9.29 -13.10
N ALA A 48 -13.03 -8.73 -13.77
CA ALA A 48 -13.58 -7.43 -13.43
C ALA A 48 -15.11 -7.46 -13.34
N THR A 49 -15.67 -6.38 -12.82
CA THR A 49 -17.07 -6.00 -13.06
C THR A 49 -17.00 -4.64 -13.70
N ILE A 50 -17.60 -4.49 -14.88
CA ILE A 50 -17.54 -3.27 -15.69
C ILE A 50 -18.97 -2.78 -15.89
N ALA A 51 -19.19 -1.48 -15.68
CA ALA A 51 -20.48 -0.86 -15.89
C ALA A 51 -20.91 -0.93 -17.37
N GLY A 52 -22.20 -1.13 -17.61
CA GLY A 52 -22.75 -1.15 -18.97
C GLY A 52 -22.88 0.24 -19.62
N ASP A 53 -22.78 1.31 -18.83
CA ASP A 53 -22.86 2.68 -19.32
C ASP A 53 -22.14 3.70 -18.41
N ALA A 54 -22.15 4.97 -18.81
CA ALA A 54 -21.45 6.06 -18.14
C ALA A 54 -22.00 6.46 -16.75
N ARG A 55 -23.07 5.80 -16.27
CA ARG A 55 -23.58 5.98 -14.89
C ARG A 55 -22.78 5.18 -13.87
N GLY A 56 -21.96 4.23 -14.32
CA GLY A 56 -21.19 3.36 -13.44
C GLY A 56 -22.01 2.21 -12.83
N ILE A 57 -21.34 1.39 -12.03
CA ILE A 57 -21.93 0.30 -11.25
C ILE A 57 -22.80 0.93 -10.15
N ILE A 58 -24.02 0.42 -9.98
CA ILE A 58 -24.95 0.96 -8.99
C ILE A 58 -24.54 0.58 -7.56
N ASP A 59 -24.92 1.40 -6.58
CA ASP A 59 -24.47 1.24 -5.19
C ASP A 59 -24.89 -0.07 -4.55
N ALA A 60 -26.06 -0.60 -4.94
CA ALA A 60 -26.53 -1.90 -4.47
C ALA A 60 -25.61 -3.04 -4.94
N GLU A 61 -25.17 -3.02 -6.20
CA GLU A 61 -24.24 -4.00 -6.76
C GLU A 61 -22.84 -3.88 -6.15
N LEU A 62 -22.37 -2.64 -5.93
CA LEU A 62 -21.10 -2.39 -5.24
C LEU A 62 -21.09 -2.95 -3.82
N ARG A 63 -22.15 -2.71 -3.04
CA ARG A 63 -22.29 -3.29 -1.69
C ARG A 63 -22.36 -4.81 -1.72
N GLN A 64 -23.10 -5.39 -2.65
CA GLN A 64 -23.15 -6.84 -2.84
C GLN A 64 -21.78 -7.44 -3.21
N LEU A 65 -20.98 -6.74 -4.01
CA LEU A 65 -19.60 -7.14 -4.27
C LEU A 65 -18.80 -7.18 -2.96
N VAL A 66 -18.86 -6.10 -2.17
CA VAL A 66 -18.11 -5.99 -0.90
C VAL A 66 -18.52 -7.08 0.09
N ASP A 67 -19.83 -7.34 0.22
CA ASP A 67 -20.35 -8.39 1.10
C ASP A 67 -19.91 -9.80 0.66
N ARG A 68 -19.95 -10.09 -0.65
CA ARG A 68 -19.42 -11.35 -1.20
C ARG A 68 -17.96 -11.52 -0.87
N ARG A 69 -17.15 -10.47 -1.02
CA ARG A 69 -15.72 -10.51 -0.67
C ARG A 69 -15.47 -10.78 0.80
N ARG A 70 -16.24 -10.15 1.70
CA ARG A 70 -16.19 -10.37 3.16
C ARG A 70 -16.54 -11.81 3.54
N SER A 71 -17.53 -12.39 2.86
CA SER A 71 -17.91 -13.81 3.05
C SER A 71 -16.97 -14.81 2.38
N GLY A 72 -15.97 -14.36 1.62
CA GLY A 72 -15.05 -15.21 0.86
C GLY A 72 -15.67 -15.89 -0.36
N THR A 73 -16.85 -15.46 -0.81
CA THR A 73 -17.64 -16.17 -1.84
C THR A 73 -17.50 -15.63 -3.27
N GLY A 74 -16.64 -14.64 -3.51
CA GLY A 74 -16.30 -14.30 -4.88
C GLY A 74 -15.58 -12.98 -5.08
N ASP A 75 -14.64 -13.04 -6.01
CA ASP A 75 -13.98 -11.92 -6.65
C ASP A 75 -14.79 -11.51 -7.91
N PRO A 76 -14.71 -10.27 -8.41
CA PRO A 76 -15.25 -9.93 -9.72
C PRO A 76 -14.72 -10.93 -10.76
N ALA A 77 -15.64 -11.43 -11.59
CA ALA A 77 -15.34 -12.44 -12.58
C ALA A 77 -15.76 -11.93 -13.95
N HIS A 78 -14.91 -12.20 -14.96
CA HIS A 78 -15.09 -11.87 -16.38
C HIS A 78 -14.78 -10.41 -16.75
N GLY A 79 -14.15 -10.20 -17.91
CA GLY A 79 -13.77 -8.87 -18.40
C GLY A 79 -12.39 -8.40 -17.94
N SER A 80 -11.86 -7.43 -18.68
CA SER A 80 -10.52 -6.88 -18.51
C SER A 80 -10.58 -5.36 -18.36
N VAL A 81 -10.00 -4.84 -17.28
CA VAL A 81 -9.86 -3.39 -17.10
C VAL A 81 -8.99 -2.79 -18.20
N ALA A 82 -7.92 -3.47 -18.61
CA ALA A 82 -7.03 -2.99 -19.67
C ALA A 82 -7.76 -2.80 -21.01
N GLU A 83 -8.75 -3.65 -21.31
CA GLU A 83 -9.58 -3.55 -22.51
C GLU A 83 -10.68 -2.49 -22.40
N ALA A 84 -11.28 -2.35 -21.21
CA ALA A 84 -12.38 -1.41 -20.98
C ALA A 84 -11.92 0.03 -20.80
N LEU A 85 -10.71 0.26 -20.29
CA LEU A 85 -10.18 1.56 -19.89
C LEU A 85 -10.26 2.63 -20.99
N PRO A 86 -9.90 2.36 -22.26
CA PRO A 86 -10.07 3.34 -23.34
C PRO A 86 -11.52 3.81 -23.52
N GLY A 87 -12.50 2.91 -23.43
CA GLY A 87 -13.92 3.24 -23.55
C GLY A 87 -14.42 4.06 -22.36
N ILE A 88 -13.96 3.74 -21.15
CA ILE A 88 -14.30 4.50 -19.94
C ILE A 88 -13.75 5.93 -20.04
N LEU A 89 -12.52 6.10 -20.52
CA LEU A 89 -11.89 7.40 -20.73
C LEU A 89 -12.58 8.25 -21.81
N GLN A 90 -13.08 7.63 -22.89
CA GLN A 90 -13.87 8.34 -23.90
C GLN A 90 -15.17 8.91 -23.32
N ALA A 91 -15.75 8.28 -22.30
CA ALA A 91 -16.95 8.76 -21.62
C ALA A 91 -16.69 9.93 -20.66
N GLY A 92 -15.44 10.14 -20.21
CA GLY A 92 -15.08 11.30 -19.40
C GLY A 92 -13.82 11.13 -18.53
N PRO A 93 -13.53 12.13 -17.67
CA PRO A 93 -12.40 12.09 -16.75
C PRO A 93 -12.39 10.82 -15.91
N THR A 94 -11.25 10.13 -15.89
CA THR A 94 -11.11 8.82 -15.24
C THR A 94 -9.91 8.81 -14.29
N ILE A 95 -10.06 8.13 -13.16
CA ILE A 95 -9.00 7.86 -12.19
C ILE A 95 -8.94 6.35 -11.96
N VAL A 96 -7.76 5.75 -12.15
CA VAL A 96 -7.47 4.38 -11.74
C VAL A 96 -7.00 4.38 -10.29
N LEU A 97 -7.60 3.53 -9.47
CA LEU A 97 -7.27 3.35 -8.06
C LEU A 97 -6.63 1.96 -7.92
N ASP A 98 -5.31 1.91 -7.75
CA ASP A 98 -4.59 0.65 -7.50
C ASP A 98 -4.47 0.38 -6.00
N ALA A 99 -5.40 -0.44 -5.53
CA ALA A 99 -5.45 -1.01 -4.19
C ALA A 99 -5.06 -2.50 -4.17
N ALA A 100 -4.36 -2.98 -5.20
CA ALA A 100 -3.83 -4.34 -5.25
C ALA A 100 -2.51 -4.46 -4.47
N ALA A 101 -1.90 -5.64 -4.57
CA ALA A 101 -0.58 -5.92 -4.04
C ALA A 101 0.28 -6.59 -5.12
N GLY A 102 1.54 -6.18 -5.20
CA GLY A 102 2.51 -6.73 -6.15
C GLY A 102 2.48 -6.04 -7.52
N GLU A 103 3.29 -6.56 -8.44
CA GLU A 103 3.59 -5.88 -9.72
C GLU A 103 2.57 -6.13 -10.84
N GLY A 104 1.57 -6.98 -10.61
CA GLY A 104 0.63 -7.40 -11.65
C GLY A 104 -0.26 -6.29 -12.23
N THR A 105 -0.31 -5.12 -11.57
CA THR A 105 -1.11 -3.96 -11.97
C THR A 105 -0.32 -2.89 -12.73
N VAL A 106 1.03 -2.99 -12.74
CA VAL A 106 1.93 -1.96 -13.29
C VAL A 106 1.57 -1.58 -14.73
N ASP A 107 1.27 -2.57 -15.57
CA ASP A 107 0.97 -2.32 -16.98
C ASP A 107 -0.36 -1.54 -17.14
N ILE A 108 -1.33 -1.77 -16.26
CA ILE A 108 -2.59 -1.02 -16.22
C ILE A 108 -2.33 0.42 -15.76
N ASP A 109 -1.52 0.62 -14.72
CA ASP A 109 -1.19 1.96 -14.22
C ASP A 109 -0.48 2.80 -15.28
N VAL A 110 0.51 2.22 -15.95
CA VAL A 110 1.23 2.87 -17.05
C VAL A 110 0.32 3.15 -18.23
N GLN A 111 -0.55 2.20 -18.60
CA GLN A 111 -1.54 2.41 -19.67
C GLN A 111 -2.49 3.56 -19.31
N ALA A 112 -2.96 3.63 -18.07
CA ALA A 112 -3.87 4.66 -17.60
C ALA A 112 -3.26 6.06 -17.72
N LEU A 113 -2.04 6.25 -17.24
CA LEU A 113 -1.32 7.52 -17.36
C LEU A 113 -1.12 7.91 -18.83
N ARG A 114 -0.71 6.97 -19.68
CA ARG A 114 -0.53 7.20 -21.14
C ARG A 114 -1.81 7.63 -21.84
N LEU A 115 -2.96 7.11 -21.42
CA LEU A 115 -4.27 7.49 -21.95
C LEU A 115 -4.82 8.77 -21.30
N GLY A 116 -4.10 9.37 -20.35
CA GLY A 116 -4.49 10.62 -19.69
C GLY A 116 -5.42 10.45 -18.49
N ALA A 117 -5.55 9.25 -17.92
CA ALA A 117 -6.21 9.06 -16.63
C ALA A 117 -5.34 9.57 -15.47
N GLY A 118 -5.97 9.86 -14.33
CA GLY A 118 -5.27 9.89 -13.05
C GLY A 118 -4.98 8.48 -12.54
N VAL A 119 -3.93 8.30 -11.75
CA VAL A 119 -3.64 7.06 -11.03
C VAL A 119 -3.43 7.38 -9.56
N VAL A 120 -4.04 6.59 -8.67
CA VAL A 120 -3.82 6.68 -7.23
C VAL A 120 -3.42 5.31 -6.71
N LEU A 121 -2.26 5.23 -6.07
CA LEU A 121 -1.66 3.99 -5.58
C LEU A 121 -1.76 3.90 -4.06
N SER A 122 -2.26 2.77 -3.54
CA SER A 122 -1.83 2.25 -2.24
C SER A 122 -0.85 1.08 -2.38
N ASN A 123 -0.76 0.52 -3.59
CA ASN A 123 0.23 -0.48 -3.95
C ASN A 123 1.62 0.15 -4.09
N LYS A 124 2.60 -0.39 -3.37
CA LYS A 124 3.99 0.10 -3.38
C LYS A 124 4.81 -0.46 -4.54
N ALA A 125 4.44 -1.64 -5.04
CA ALA A 125 5.25 -2.37 -6.01
C ALA A 125 5.51 -1.58 -7.30
N PRO A 126 4.54 -0.85 -7.89
CA PRO A 126 4.79 -0.03 -9.08
C PRO A 126 5.89 1.02 -8.86
N LEU A 127 5.96 1.62 -7.67
CA LEU A 127 6.97 2.63 -7.33
C LEU A 127 8.30 2.04 -6.85
N ALA A 128 8.34 0.73 -6.61
CA ALA A 128 9.53 -0.01 -6.16
C ALA A 128 10.21 -0.81 -7.28
N LEU A 129 9.72 -0.72 -8.52
CA LEU A 129 10.36 -1.34 -9.68
C LEU A 129 11.82 -0.89 -9.82
N PRO A 130 12.71 -1.74 -10.36
CA PRO A 130 14.07 -1.35 -10.69
C PRO A 130 14.10 -0.10 -11.57
N MET A 131 15.05 0.81 -11.36
CA MET A 131 15.21 2.02 -12.19
C MET A 131 15.50 1.69 -13.66
N SER A 132 16.09 0.51 -13.92
CA SER A 132 16.30 -0.01 -15.27
C SER A 132 15.00 -0.41 -15.99
N ASP A 133 13.90 -0.60 -15.28
CA ASP A 133 12.59 -0.88 -15.89
C ASP A 133 12.02 0.42 -16.48
N PRO A 134 11.73 0.49 -17.79
CA PRO A 134 11.18 1.69 -18.41
C PRO A 134 9.83 2.13 -17.81
N ARG A 135 9.07 1.21 -17.20
CA ARG A 135 7.80 1.50 -16.52
C ARG A 135 8.04 2.30 -15.24
N SER A 136 9.15 2.08 -14.54
CA SER A 136 9.54 2.86 -13.37
C SER A 136 9.65 4.35 -13.71
N SER A 137 10.41 4.67 -14.75
CA SER A 137 10.55 6.06 -15.23
C SER A 137 9.21 6.67 -15.66
N ALA A 138 8.35 5.89 -16.34
CA ALA A 138 7.03 6.35 -16.76
C ALA A 138 6.10 6.69 -15.59
N LEU A 139 6.15 5.90 -14.50
CA LEU A 139 5.38 6.16 -13.29
C LEU A 139 5.93 7.36 -12.53
N TRP A 140 7.24 7.39 -12.26
CA TRP A 140 7.88 8.47 -11.49
C TRP A 140 7.75 9.85 -12.16
N ALA A 141 7.74 9.92 -13.49
CA ALA A 141 7.50 11.17 -14.22
C ALA A 141 6.15 11.84 -13.88
N GLU A 142 5.16 11.06 -13.44
CA GLU A 142 3.80 11.53 -13.14
C GLU A 142 3.57 11.80 -11.63
N THR A 143 4.61 11.68 -10.79
CA THR A 143 4.50 11.76 -9.33
C THR A 143 4.58 13.18 -8.76
N SER A 144 4.93 14.19 -9.57
CA SER A 144 5.04 15.58 -9.12
C SER A 144 3.74 16.11 -8.50
N SER A 145 3.80 17.25 -7.81
CA SER A 145 2.61 17.87 -7.21
C SER A 145 1.50 18.17 -8.23
N THR A 146 1.86 18.51 -9.47
CA THR A 146 0.93 18.68 -10.61
C THR A 146 0.70 17.42 -11.45
N GLY A 147 1.43 16.34 -11.18
CA GLY A 147 1.36 15.08 -11.91
C GLY A 147 0.08 14.29 -11.65
N ARG A 148 -0.18 13.31 -12.53
CA ARG A 148 -1.42 12.50 -12.49
C ARG A 148 -1.35 11.28 -11.58
N LEU A 149 -0.19 10.95 -11.04
CA LEU A 149 0.02 9.83 -10.12
C LEU A 149 0.11 10.34 -8.67
N LYS A 150 -0.79 9.87 -7.80
CA LYS A 150 -0.77 10.13 -6.35
C LYS A 150 -0.58 8.83 -5.58
N PHE A 151 0.12 8.87 -4.45
CA PHE A 151 0.57 7.66 -3.75
C PHE A 151 0.69 7.84 -2.24
N GLU A 152 -0.13 8.72 -1.65
CA GLU A 152 -0.10 9.02 -0.20
C GLU A 152 -0.18 7.74 0.66
N ALA A 153 -1.05 6.80 0.29
CA ALA A 153 -1.29 5.58 1.05
C ALA A 153 -0.10 4.59 1.06
N THR A 154 0.94 4.81 0.26
CA THR A 154 2.11 3.93 0.24
C THR A 154 2.97 4.06 1.50
N CYS A 155 3.00 5.25 2.12
CA CYS A 155 3.82 5.55 3.29
C CYS A 155 2.98 6.25 4.36
N GLY A 156 2.80 5.63 5.53
CA GLY A 156 2.02 6.21 6.63
C GLY A 156 0.49 6.03 6.51
N ALA A 157 0.01 5.22 5.55
CA ALA A 157 -1.40 4.92 5.35
C ALA A 157 -2.26 6.18 5.14
N GLY A 158 -3.00 6.62 6.17
CA GLY A 158 -3.82 7.85 6.10
C GLY A 158 -3.10 9.12 6.53
N LEU A 159 -1.85 9.03 6.99
CA LEU A 159 -1.07 10.19 7.42
C LEU A 159 -0.54 10.96 6.19
N PRO A 160 -0.44 12.30 6.26
CA PRO A 160 0.02 13.13 5.15
C PRO A 160 1.56 13.12 5.07
N VAL A 161 2.16 11.98 4.74
CA VAL A 161 3.63 11.84 4.66
C VAL A 161 4.15 12.33 3.32
N ILE A 162 3.61 11.82 2.21
CA ILE A 162 4.03 12.12 0.84
C ILE A 162 3.70 13.57 0.51
N SER A 163 2.48 14.03 0.78
CA SER A 163 2.08 15.42 0.52
C SER A 163 2.89 16.44 1.33
N THR A 164 3.24 16.12 2.58
CA THR A 164 4.13 16.98 3.39
C THR A 164 5.53 17.04 2.77
N LEU A 165 6.11 15.88 2.42
CA LEU A 165 7.42 15.82 1.77
C LEU A 165 7.44 16.60 0.45
N GLN A 166 6.46 16.39 -0.41
CA GLN A 166 6.34 17.11 -1.68
C GLN A 166 6.20 18.63 -1.47
N SER A 167 5.41 19.06 -0.48
CA SER A 167 5.24 20.49 -0.18
C SER A 167 6.56 21.15 0.28
N LEU A 168 7.36 20.44 1.09
CA LEU A 168 8.68 20.93 1.50
C LEU A 168 9.62 21.06 0.29
N LEU A 169 9.66 20.06 -0.58
CA LEU A 169 10.49 20.07 -1.79
C LEU A 169 10.05 21.18 -2.77
N ASP A 170 8.75 21.35 -2.99
CA ASP A 170 8.19 22.37 -3.89
C ASP A 170 8.49 23.79 -3.41
N THR A 171 8.64 24.00 -2.10
CA THR A 171 9.02 25.30 -1.52
C THR A 171 10.54 25.52 -1.49
N GLY A 172 11.33 24.55 -1.94
CA GLY A 172 12.79 24.64 -2.05
C GLY A 172 13.55 24.17 -0.82
N ASP A 173 12.88 23.51 0.14
CA ASP A 173 13.55 22.92 1.29
C ASP A 173 14.45 21.74 0.89
N ARG A 174 15.46 21.46 1.71
CA ARG A 174 16.39 20.35 1.52
C ARG A 174 16.28 19.41 2.71
N VAL A 175 15.55 18.32 2.49
CA VAL A 175 15.43 17.25 3.47
C VAL A 175 16.81 16.63 3.70
N ARG A 176 17.26 16.66 4.96
CA ARG A 176 18.56 16.10 5.36
C ARG A 176 18.47 14.64 5.77
N GLU A 177 17.38 14.29 6.44
CA GLU A 177 17.16 12.98 7.02
C GLU A 177 15.66 12.77 7.21
N ILE A 178 15.20 11.55 6.96
CA ILE A 178 13.89 11.06 7.34
C ILE A 178 14.14 9.81 8.16
N SER A 179 13.69 9.79 9.41
CA SER A 179 13.67 8.58 10.21
C SER A 179 12.28 8.36 10.79
N GLY A 180 11.85 7.11 10.85
CA GLY A 180 10.56 6.78 11.43
C GLY A 180 10.21 5.29 11.44
N THR A 181 9.22 4.95 12.27
CA THR A 181 8.66 3.62 12.36
C THR A 181 7.48 3.49 11.41
N LEU A 182 7.70 2.91 10.23
CA LEU A 182 6.69 2.87 9.16
C LEU A 182 6.00 1.51 9.00
N SER A 183 6.05 0.63 10.01
CA SER A 183 5.33 -0.65 10.04
C SER A 183 4.46 -0.77 11.29
N GLY A 184 3.16 -1.02 11.09
CA GLY A 184 2.22 -1.26 12.19
C GLY A 184 2.56 -2.53 12.96
N THR A 185 2.97 -3.57 12.26
CA THR A 185 3.38 -4.87 12.82
C THR A 185 4.60 -4.72 13.71
N PHE A 186 5.67 -4.06 13.24
CA PHE A 186 6.83 -3.77 14.09
C PHE A 186 6.48 -2.83 15.23
N GLY A 187 5.60 -1.85 15.01
CA GLY A 187 5.10 -0.97 16.07
C GLY A 187 4.47 -1.75 17.21
N ALA A 188 3.59 -2.71 16.91
CA ALA A 188 2.96 -3.58 17.89
C ALA A 188 3.99 -4.48 18.61
N ILE A 189 4.86 -5.16 17.85
CA ILE A 189 5.87 -6.08 18.40
C ILE A 189 6.82 -5.35 19.34
N PHE A 190 7.46 -4.26 18.90
CA PHE A 190 8.44 -3.54 19.71
C PHE A 190 7.81 -2.70 20.82
N SER A 191 6.51 -2.41 20.76
CA SER A 191 5.78 -1.86 21.92
C SER A 191 5.60 -2.91 23.01
N ALA A 192 5.28 -4.16 22.64
CA ALA A 192 5.17 -5.28 23.58
C ALA A 192 6.53 -5.65 24.18
N VAL A 193 7.58 -5.72 23.36
CA VAL A 193 8.96 -5.96 23.83
C VAL A 193 9.41 -4.88 24.81
N GLY A 194 9.16 -3.61 24.50
CA GLY A 194 9.45 -2.51 25.43
C GLY A 194 8.65 -2.55 26.75
N SER A 195 7.59 -3.38 26.81
CA SER A 195 6.80 -3.65 28.01
C SER A 195 7.22 -4.93 28.75
N GLY A 196 8.33 -5.57 28.32
CA GLY A 196 8.89 -6.77 28.94
C GLY A 196 8.39 -8.10 28.35
N VAL A 197 7.65 -8.08 27.24
CA VAL A 197 7.20 -9.30 26.56
C VAL A 197 8.35 -9.87 25.70
N HIS A 198 8.56 -11.19 25.73
CA HIS A 198 9.51 -11.84 24.83
C HIS A 198 9.15 -11.60 23.36
N PHE A 199 10.16 -11.38 22.51
CA PHE A 199 9.97 -11.10 21.08
C PHE A 199 9.15 -12.18 20.38
N SER A 200 9.45 -13.45 20.66
CA SER A 200 8.76 -14.59 20.10
C SER A 200 7.26 -14.61 20.46
N GLN A 201 6.92 -14.23 21.69
CA GLN A 201 5.54 -14.11 22.14
C GLN A 201 4.86 -12.89 21.52
N ALA A 202 5.54 -11.75 21.45
CA ALA A 202 5.01 -10.54 20.82
C ALA A 202 4.65 -10.77 19.34
N VAL A 203 5.45 -11.53 18.60
CA VAL A 203 5.15 -11.92 17.21
C VAL A 203 3.93 -12.85 17.14
N LYS A 204 3.84 -13.85 18.02
CA LYS A 204 2.66 -14.75 18.10
C LYS A 204 1.38 -13.99 18.43
N ASP A 205 1.45 -13.04 19.35
CA ASP A 205 0.32 -12.21 19.75
C ASP A 205 -0.10 -11.27 18.61
N ALA A 206 0.85 -10.65 17.92
CA ALA A 206 0.59 -9.83 16.74
C ALA A 206 -0.09 -10.65 15.63
N LYS A 207 0.38 -11.88 15.39
CA LYS A 207 -0.26 -12.81 14.45
C LYS A 207 -1.69 -13.16 14.87
N ALA A 208 -1.91 -13.51 16.14
CA ALA A 208 -3.22 -13.86 16.66
C ALA A 208 -4.23 -12.69 16.57
N GLN A 209 -3.75 -11.45 16.69
CA GLN A 209 -4.54 -10.23 16.52
C GLN A 209 -4.74 -9.82 15.06
N GLY A 210 -4.12 -10.51 14.10
CA GLY A 210 -4.20 -10.20 12.67
C GLY A 210 -3.39 -8.96 12.27
N TYR A 211 -2.35 -8.60 13.03
CA TYR A 211 -1.43 -7.51 12.69
C TYR A 211 -0.29 -7.94 11.77
N THR A 212 -0.06 -9.25 11.62
CA THR A 212 0.92 -9.77 10.67
C THR A 212 0.24 -10.24 9.39
N GLU A 213 1.01 -10.40 8.33
CA GLU A 213 0.65 -11.23 7.19
C GLU A 213 0.43 -12.70 7.60
N PRO A 214 -0.21 -13.53 6.75
CA PRO A 214 -0.39 -14.95 7.00
C PRO A 214 0.93 -15.68 7.32
N ASP A 215 2.02 -15.23 6.73
CA ASP A 215 3.38 -15.60 7.09
C ASP A 215 4.10 -14.41 7.76
N PRO A 216 4.38 -14.44 9.07
CA PRO A 216 5.04 -13.32 9.75
C PRO A 216 6.43 -12.99 9.22
N ARG A 217 7.07 -13.89 8.48
CA ARG A 217 8.37 -13.63 7.83
C ARG A 217 8.27 -12.50 6.81
N ASP A 218 7.12 -12.32 6.17
CA ASP A 218 6.90 -11.24 5.20
C ASP A 218 7.06 -9.86 5.87
N ASP A 219 6.56 -9.71 7.10
CA ASP A 219 6.75 -8.50 7.91
C ASP A 219 8.16 -8.40 8.48
N LEU A 220 8.63 -9.48 9.12
CA LEU A 220 9.90 -9.53 9.86
C LEU A 220 11.13 -9.41 8.95
N SER A 221 10.98 -9.66 7.65
CA SER A 221 12.03 -9.43 6.65
C SER A 221 12.46 -7.97 6.56
N GLY A 222 11.60 -7.02 6.96
CA GLY A 222 11.86 -5.59 6.80
C GLY A 222 11.61 -5.05 5.40
N LEU A 223 11.25 -5.89 4.43
CA LEU A 223 11.15 -5.48 3.02
C LEU A 223 10.03 -4.45 2.76
N ASP A 224 8.93 -4.51 3.52
CA ASP A 224 7.87 -3.50 3.47
C ASP A 224 8.38 -2.11 3.91
N VAL A 225 9.20 -2.06 4.97
CA VAL A 225 9.83 -0.83 5.45
C VAL A 225 10.84 -0.31 4.43
N ALA A 226 11.66 -1.19 3.87
CA ALA A 226 12.63 -0.85 2.83
C ALA A 226 11.95 -0.24 1.58
N ARG A 227 10.82 -0.82 1.13
CA ARG A 227 10.02 -0.26 0.02
C ARG A 227 9.48 1.13 0.33
N LYS A 228 9.06 1.40 1.58
CA LYS A 228 8.62 2.74 2.00
C LYS A 228 9.77 3.73 2.00
N GLY A 229 10.95 3.32 2.45
CA GLY A 229 12.18 4.12 2.36
C GLY A 229 12.61 4.41 0.95
N LEU A 230 12.53 3.42 0.07
CA LEU A 230 12.78 3.58 -1.35
C LEU A 230 11.87 4.65 -1.97
N ILE A 231 10.55 4.58 -1.70
CA ILE A 231 9.57 5.56 -2.19
C ILE A 231 9.89 6.97 -1.66
N LEU A 232 10.20 7.11 -0.37
CA LEU A 232 10.55 8.41 0.21
C LEU A 232 11.85 8.96 -0.38
N SER A 233 12.87 8.12 -0.53
CA SER A 233 14.16 8.48 -1.15
C SER A 233 14.00 8.93 -2.60
N ARG A 234 13.23 8.18 -3.40
CA ARG A 234 12.92 8.53 -4.80
C ARG A 234 12.07 9.80 -4.91
N THR A 235 11.16 10.03 -3.96
CA THR A 235 10.39 11.28 -3.89
C THR A 235 11.30 12.49 -3.65
N MET A 236 12.41 12.33 -2.92
CA MET A 236 13.45 13.37 -2.76
C MET A 236 14.36 13.55 -3.99
N GLY A 237 14.14 12.78 -5.06
CA GLY A 237 14.91 12.85 -6.31
C GLY A 237 16.12 11.91 -6.38
N ASN A 238 16.31 11.03 -5.40
CA ASN A 238 17.40 10.05 -5.44
C ASN A 238 17.08 8.92 -6.44
N SER A 239 18.07 8.52 -7.23
CA SER A 239 17.98 7.39 -8.16
C SER A 239 18.66 6.16 -7.56
N ILE A 240 17.93 5.45 -6.70
CA ILE A 240 18.38 4.21 -6.06
C ILE A 240 17.40 3.07 -6.33
N ASP A 241 17.86 1.84 -6.17
CA ASP A 241 17.08 0.61 -6.20
C ASP A 241 16.98 -0.02 -4.81
N LEU A 242 16.06 -0.99 -4.65
CA LEU A 242 15.82 -1.64 -3.37
C LEU A 242 17.07 -2.37 -2.83
N ASN A 243 17.92 -2.87 -3.72
CA ASN A 243 19.18 -3.54 -3.35
C ASN A 243 20.26 -2.58 -2.86
N ASP A 244 20.07 -1.26 -3.04
CA ASP A 244 20.97 -0.24 -2.49
C ASP A 244 20.64 0.08 -1.03
N ILE A 245 19.53 -0.46 -0.50
CA ILE A 245 19.07 -0.25 0.87
C ILE A 245 19.56 -1.43 1.73
N GLU A 246 20.34 -1.12 2.76
CA GLU A 246 20.68 -2.10 3.79
C GLU A 246 19.43 -2.42 4.64
N VAL A 247 19.04 -3.69 4.69
CA VAL A 247 17.87 -4.15 5.44
C VAL A 247 18.31 -5.13 6.51
N HIS A 248 18.03 -4.79 7.77
CA HIS A 248 18.22 -5.71 8.88
C HIS A 248 16.99 -6.60 9.03
N SER A 249 17.04 -7.82 8.48
CA SER A 249 15.99 -8.82 8.64
C SER A 249 15.97 -9.37 10.08
N LEU A 250 14.77 -9.55 10.63
CA LEU A 250 14.55 -10.29 11.89
C LEU A 250 14.17 -11.76 11.65
N VAL A 251 14.29 -12.23 10.41
CA VAL A 251 14.16 -13.64 10.03
C VAL A 251 15.57 -14.24 9.94
N PRO A 252 15.95 -15.17 10.84
CA PRO A 252 17.24 -15.83 10.78
C PRO A 252 17.36 -16.71 9.54
N ASP A 253 18.52 -16.72 8.90
CA ASP A 253 18.76 -17.46 7.65
C ASP A 253 18.38 -18.94 7.77
N HIS A 254 18.70 -19.59 8.89
CA HIS A 254 18.39 -21.00 9.13
C HIS A 254 16.90 -21.28 9.38
N LEU A 255 16.07 -20.25 9.51
CA LEU A 255 14.61 -20.35 9.63
C LEU A 255 13.86 -19.74 8.44
N ALA A 256 14.57 -19.27 7.40
CA ALA A 256 13.93 -18.67 6.23
C ALA A 256 13.04 -19.68 5.48
N ASP A 257 13.52 -20.91 5.30
CA ASP A 257 12.90 -21.93 4.45
C ASP A 257 12.08 -23.00 5.21
N VAL A 258 11.93 -22.86 6.54
CA VAL A 258 11.15 -23.84 7.34
C VAL A 258 9.64 -23.62 7.20
N SER A 259 8.84 -24.53 7.77
CA SER A 259 7.38 -24.32 7.84
C SER A 259 7.03 -23.12 8.75
N ILE A 260 5.87 -22.48 8.55
CA ILE A 260 5.42 -21.36 9.40
C ILE A 260 5.35 -21.79 10.87
N ASP A 261 4.86 -22.99 11.15
CA ASP A 261 4.76 -23.52 12.51
C ASP A 261 6.14 -23.76 13.13
N GLU A 262 7.08 -24.31 12.36
CA GLU A 262 8.46 -24.47 12.82
C GLU A 262 9.13 -23.12 13.08
N PHE A 263 8.96 -22.15 12.17
CA PHE A 263 9.45 -20.78 12.34
C PHE A 263 8.95 -20.16 13.65
N LEU A 264 7.63 -20.21 13.89
CA LEU A 264 7.01 -19.66 15.10
C LEU A 264 7.45 -20.37 16.38
N ASN A 265 7.67 -21.68 16.33
CA ASN A 265 8.13 -22.46 17.48
C ASN A 265 9.59 -22.18 17.82
N ARG A 266 10.41 -21.88 16.82
CA ARG A 266 11.85 -21.63 16.96
C ARG A 266 12.20 -20.16 17.07
N LEU A 267 11.21 -19.26 17.00
CA LEU A 267 11.43 -17.83 17.11
C LEU A 267 12.01 -17.40 18.48
N SER A 268 11.81 -18.21 19.51
CA SER A 268 12.40 -17.99 20.84
C SER A 268 13.93 -18.09 20.86
N GLU A 269 14.55 -18.65 19.81
CA GLU A 269 16.01 -18.59 19.62
C GLU A 269 16.53 -17.14 19.57
N GLN A 270 15.69 -16.16 19.19
CA GLN A 270 16.05 -14.74 19.12
C GLN A 270 15.76 -13.95 20.41
N ASP A 271 15.00 -14.52 21.36
CA ASP A 271 14.57 -13.78 22.55
C ASP A 271 15.74 -13.23 23.40
N PRO A 272 16.85 -13.96 23.63
CA PRO A 272 17.96 -13.44 24.42
C PRO A 272 18.60 -12.19 23.82
N ASP A 273 18.80 -12.17 22.51
CA ASP A 273 19.46 -11.04 21.82
C ASP A 273 18.58 -9.80 21.78
N ILE A 274 17.29 -9.96 21.45
CA ILE A 274 16.34 -8.84 21.42
C ILE A 274 16.09 -8.29 22.83
N ALA A 275 15.97 -9.16 23.85
CA ALA A 275 15.83 -8.73 25.23
C ALA A 275 17.06 -7.92 25.68
N ARG A 276 18.28 -8.40 25.36
CA ARG A 276 19.51 -7.66 25.66
C ARG A 276 19.51 -6.27 25.01
N GLN A 277 19.15 -6.14 23.74
CA GLN A 277 19.05 -4.84 23.06
C GLN A 277 17.99 -3.92 23.69
N ALA A 278 16.85 -4.49 24.11
CA ALA A 278 15.80 -3.74 24.77
C ALA A 278 16.24 -3.23 26.15
N ASP A 279 16.92 -4.07 26.94
CA ASP A 279 17.47 -3.71 28.25
C ASP A 279 18.58 -2.66 28.14
N GLU A 280 19.49 -2.81 27.17
CA GLU A 280 20.54 -1.81 26.86
C GLU A 280 19.92 -0.47 26.48
N SER A 281 18.86 -0.48 25.65
CA SER A 281 18.12 0.73 25.27
C SER A 281 17.44 1.38 26.49
N ALA A 282 16.76 0.58 27.31
CA ALA A 282 16.05 1.06 28.50
C ALA A 282 17.01 1.65 29.55
N ALA A 283 18.17 1.04 29.76
CA ALA A 283 19.22 1.55 30.63
C ALA A 283 19.75 2.92 30.17
N ALA A 284 19.70 3.20 28.87
CA ALA A 284 20.03 4.50 28.29
C ALA A 284 18.84 5.50 28.27
N GLY A 285 17.67 5.12 28.80
CA GLY A 285 16.46 5.94 28.75
C GLY A 285 15.80 5.99 27.36
N LEU A 286 16.13 5.03 26.49
CA LEU A 286 15.63 4.90 25.12
C LEU A 286 14.69 3.71 24.99
N SER A 287 14.05 3.58 23.82
CA SER A 287 13.22 2.41 23.48
C SER A 287 13.75 1.74 22.21
N LEU A 288 13.82 0.41 22.21
CA LEU A 288 14.13 -0.36 21.01
C LEU A 288 12.97 -0.29 20.01
N LYS A 289 13.27 0.11 18.77
CA LYS A 289 12.31 0.22 17.66
C LYS A 289 12.95 -0.22 16.35
N TYR A 290 12.14 -0.77 15.45
CA TYR A 290 12.53 -0.96 14.05
C TYR A 290 12.30 0.34 13.29
N VAL A 291 13.39 1.00 12.90
CA VAL A 291 13.37 2.30 12.22
C VAL A 291 13.93 2.17 10.81
N MET A 292 13.43 3.02 9.94
CA MET A 292 14.00 3.33 8.64
C MET A 292 14.85 4.60 8.74
#